data_AF-A0AAJ6JK16-F1
#
_entry.id   AF-A0AAJ6JK16-F1
#
_cell.length_a   1.000
_cell.length_b   1.000
_cell.length_c   1.000
_cell.angle_alpha   90.00
_cell.angle_beta   90.00
_cell.angle_gamma   90.00
#
_symmetry.space_group_name_H-M   'P 1'
#
loop_
_entity.id
_entity.type
_entity.pdbx_description
1 polymer ?
#
loop_
_entity_poly.entity_id
_entity_poly.type
_entity_poly.pdbx_seq_one_letter_code
_entity_poly.pdbx_strand_id
1 'polypeptide(L)'
;MTADGSEPAFEVGLFRVKIDQEAKGDRFYEALVPFDSFDDVVRRDRYRPLPNDWIIAVTDVSQSTEAIEQGRYREVNTAGAAVLAAVSNALPDLQFPSTFGGDGASFAAPGAHSSIIKDTLARTAAWAEDALGLTLRIAVIPIADIRAQQLDVLVARFAPSSNVTYAMFAGGGLAWAERELKQGGYTVPRAPIGVTADLTGLSCRFAPISTKRGVILSLIVVPRHDPTSFVELIQELLRTLRSDEPGLHPLPAEGPQPAWTGDRLDHAIKKGSRKMPFAAWAAKCLRAVPARVGTLLGIPVGGFHEAKFRQELVENTDYRKFDDGLRMTVDCSSELADVVDARLEEAQRRGACFFGTHRQLAANLTCFVPSPTRANHVHFVDGASGGYAFAAANLKRNVASGVGKQGVL
;
A
#
# COMPACT_ATOMS: atom_id res chain seq x y z
N MET A 1 -35.50 41.21 39.98
CA MET A 1 -34.98 42.06 38.89
C MET A 1 -33.46 41.95 38.94
N THR A 2 -32.95 40.99 38.16
CA THR A 2 -32.06 41.22 36.99
C THR A 2 -30.62 41.46 37.42
N ALA A 3 -29.88 40.36 37.61
CA ALA A 3 -28.43 40.34 37.49
C ALA A 3 -28.11 39.72 36.13
N ASP A 4 -27.32 40.47 35.39
CA ASP A 4 -27.03 40.40 33.96
C ASP A 4 -26.22 39.15 33.60
N GLY A 5 -26.62 38.51 32.50
CA GLY A 5 -25.96 37.35 31.92
C GLY A 5 -25.05 37.80 30.80
N SER A 6 -23.74 37.64 31.00
CA SER A 6 -22.76 37.76 29.93
C SER A 6 -21.70 36.67 30.09
N GLU A 7 -21.91 35.54 29.42
CA GLU A 7 -20.86 34.58 29.10
C GLU A 7 -19.94 35.19 28.02
N PRO A 8 -18.60 34.99 28.11
CA PRO A 8 -17.71 35.42 27.04
C PRO A 8 -17.86 34.50 25.83
N ALA A 9 -18.21 35.10 24.69
CA ALA A 9 -18.28 34.44 23.39
C ALA A 9 -16.91 33.87 23.01
N PHE A 10 -16.88 32.56 22.71
CA PHE A 10 -15.75 31.91 22.04
C PHE A 10 -15.62 32.46 20.62
N GLU A 11 -14.64 33.33 20.40
CA GLU A 11 -14.22 33.77 19.08
C GLU A 11 -13.65 32.58 18.30
N VAL A 12 -14.40 32.12 17.30
CA VAL A 12 -13.91 31.14 16.31
C VAL A 12 -12.87 31.85 15.44
N GLY A 13 -11.61 31.74 15.83
CA GLY A 13 -10.49 32.20 15.03
C GLY A 13 -10.44 31.45 13.70
N LEU A 14 -10.92 32.09 12.64
CA LEU A 14 -10.62 31.71 11.26
C LEU A 14 -9.10 31.80 11.05
N PHE A 15 -8.39 30.68 11.23
CA PHE A 15 -7.10 30.50 10.60
C PHE A 15 -7.31 30.37 9.09
N ARG A 16 -7.48 31.51 8.41
CA ARG A 16 -7.28 31.62 6.97
C ARG A 16 -5.79 31.45 6.70
N VAL A 17 -5.35 30.20 6.60
CA VAL A 17 -4.14 29.92 5.82
C VAL A 17 -4.50 30.30 4.38
N LYS A 18 -3.88 31.36 3.88
CA LYS A 18 -3.92 31.76 2.48
C LYS A 18 -3.32 30.58 1.68
N ILE A 19 -4.18 29.70 1.21
CA ILE A 19 -3.81 28.70 0.20
C ILE A 19 -4.00 29.41 -1.14
N ASP A 20 -2.92 29.49 -1.91
CA ASP A 20 -3.02 29.80 -3.34
C ASP A 20 -4.05 28.86 -3.96
N GLN A 21 -5.08 29.42 -4.57
CA GLN A 21 -6.13 28.70 -5.30
C GLN A 21 -5.60 27.98 -6.57
N GLU A 22 -4.29 27.73 -6.70
CA GLU A 22 -3.61 27.52 -7.97
C GLU A 22 -3.05 26.11 -8.24
N ALA A 23 -3.21 25.13 -7.35
CA ALA A 23 -2.92 23.75 -7.74
C ALA A 23 -4.17 23.10 -8.38
N LYS A 24 -4.64 23.66 -9.50
CA LYS A 24 -5.59 22.98 -10.40
C LYS A 24 -4.82 22.13 -11.41
N GLY A 25 -5.28 20.90 -11.65
CA GLY A 25 -4.68 19.98 -12.63
C GLY A 25 -3.59 19.08 -12.04
N ASP A 26 -2.64 18.67 -12.88
CA ASP A 26 -1.70 17.56 -12.64
C ASP A 26 -0.76 17.74 -11.43
N ARG A 27 -0.60 18.97 -10.91
CA ARG A 27 0.30 19.30 -9.79
C ARG A 27 -0.35 19.32 -8.41
N PHE A 28 -1.65 19.03 -8.31
CA PHE A 28 -2.37 19.05 -7.02
C PHE A 28 -1.67 18.20 -5.95
N TYR A 29 -1.28 16.97 -6.29
CA TYR A 29 -0.67 16.06 -5.32
C TYR A 29 0.74 16.51 -4.90
N GLU A 30 1.54 16.99 -5.86
CA GLU A 30 2.90 17.50 -5.59
C GLU A 30 2.91 18.69 -4.64
N ALA A 31 1.87 19.54 -4.71
CA ALA A 31 1.72 20.72 -3.86
C ALA A 31 1.36 20.40 -2.41
N LEU A 32 0.96 19.16 -2.09
CA LEU A 32 0.65 18.78 -0.71
C LEU A 32 1.93 18.74 0.13
N VAL A 33 1.90 19.43 1.27
CA VAL A 33 2.99 19.43 2.24
C VAL A 33 3.02 18.08 2.97
N PRO A 34 4.12 17.31 2.89
CA PRO A 34 4.21 16.04 3.59
C PRO A 34 4.36 16.24 5.10
N PHE A 35 3.89 15.26 5.87
CA PHE A 35 4.20 15.12 7.29
C PHE A 35 5.13 13.92 7.50
N ASP A 36 5.94 13.95 8.55
CA ASP A 36 7.04 13.00 8.83
C ASP A 36 6.76 12.07 10.02
N SER A 37 5.85 12.45 10.91
CA SER A 37 5.41 11.62 12.03
C SER A 37 4.15 10.83 11.67
N PHE A 38 4.24 9.50 11.66
CA PHE A 38 3.07 8.65 11.36
C PHE A 38 1.93 8.80 12.38
N ASP A 39 2.19 9.32 13.59
CA ASP A 39 1.12 9.63 14.56
C ASP A 39 0.13 10.69 14.08
N ASP A 40 0.56 11.56 13.17
CA ASP A 40 -0.29 12.58 12.59
C ASP A 40 -1.24 12.00 11.53
N VAL A 41 -1.17 10.70 11.20
CA VAL A 41 -1.92 10.08 10.10
C VAL A 41 -3.43 10.14 10.26
N VAL A 42 -3.94 10.25 11.49
CA VAL A 42 -5.38 10.39 11.76
C VAL A 42 -5.85 11.84 11.86
N ARG A 43 -4.94 12.81 11.77
CA ARG A 43 -5.29 14.22 11.89
C ARG A 43 -5.90 14.73 10.59
N ARG A 44 -7.16 15.16 10.67
CA ARG A 44 -7.95 15.63 9.52
C ARG A 44 -7.33 16.84 8.79
N ASP A 45 -6.56 17.67 9.48
CA ASP A 45 -5.88 18.85 8.93
C ASP A 45 -4.71 18.50 7.98
N ARG A 46 -4.22 17.26 8.01
CA ARG A 46 -3.22 16.75 7.05
C ARG A 46 -3.82 16.38 5.70
N TYR A 47 -5.14 16.18 5.63
CA TYR A 47 -5.82 15.69 4.43
C TYR A 47 -6.45 16.81 3.61
N ARG A 48 -6.44 16.65 2.29
CA ARG A 48 -7.14 17.51 1.34
C ARG A 48 -8.06 16.69 0.43
N PRO A 49 -9.28 17.15 0.13
CA PRO A 49 -10.15 16.47 -0.82
C PRO A 49 -9.53 16.51 -2.21
N LEU A 50 -9.65 15.40 -2.95
CA LEU A 50 -9.24 15.35 -4.35
C LEU A 50 -10.08 16.32 -5.22
N PRO A 51 -9.52 16.88 -6.30
CA PRO A 51 -10.29 17.72 -7.22
C PRO A 51 -11.46 16.97 -7.88
N ASN A 52 -12.52 17.69 -8.26
CA ASN A 52 -13.78 17.10 -8.73
C ASN A 52 -13.63 16.35 -10.07
N ASP A 53 -12.68 16.77 -10.89
CA ASP A 53 -12.39 16.24 -12.22
C ASP A 53 -11.43 15.05 -12.20
N TRP A 54 -11.09 14.53 -11.01
CA TRP A 54 -10.21 13.39 -10.85
C TRP A 54 -10.96 12.05 -10.93
N ILE A 55 -10.18 11.00 -11.17
CA ILE A 55 -10.61 9.61 -11.13
C ILE A 55 -9.87 8.85 -10.04
N ILE A 56 -10.49 7.79 -9.55
CA ILE A 56 -9.89 6.71 -8.76
C ILE A 56 -9.78 5.48 -9.63
N ALA A 57 -8.60 4.88 -9.67
CA ALA A 57 -8.39 3.55 -10.22
C ALA A 57 -8.12 2.58 -9.07
N VAL A 58 -8.85 1.47 -9.04
CA VAL A 58 -8.66 0.39 -8.08
C VAL A 58 -8.44 -0.92 -8.84
N THR A 59 -7.52 -1.74 -8.36
CA THR A 59 -7.26 -3.06 -8.92
C THR A 59 -7.17 -4.11 -7.84
N ASP A 60 -7.54 -5.34 -8.15
CA ASP A 60 -7.53 -6.47 -7.20
C ASP A 60 -7.30 -7.77 -7.97
N VAL A 61 -6.40 -8.62 -7.49
CA VAL A 61 -6.19 -9.97 -8.03
C VAL A 61 -7.31 -10.87 -7.53
N SER A 62 -8.13 -11.37 -8.47
CA SER A 62 -9.20 -12.30 -8.15
C SER A 62 -8.64 -13.58 -7.52
N GLN A 63 -9.34 -14.10 -6.50
CA GLN A 63 -8.96 -15.31 -5.77
C GLN A 63 -7.51 -15.28 -5.22
N SER A 64 -7.02 -14.08 -4.85
CA SER A 64 -5.69 -13.89 -4.29
C SER A 64 -5.40 -14.79 -3.08
N THR A 65 -6.37 -14.96 -2.17
CA THR A 65 -6.25 -15.82 -0.98
C THR A 65 -5.91 -17.27 -1.35
N GLU A 66 -6.59 -17.84 -2.35
CA GLU A 66 -6.36 -19.22 -2.79
C GLU A 66 -4.98 -19.35 -3.46
N ALA A 67 -4.59 -18.39 -4.30
CA ALA A 67 -3.26 -18.38 -4.90
C ALA A 67 -2.15 -18.28 -3.82
N ILE A 68 -2.38 -17.49 -2.77
CA ILE A 68 -1.45 -17.36 -1.64
C ILE A 68 -1.33 -18.67 -0.86
N GLU A 69 -2.44 -19.37 -0.61
CA GLU A 69 -2.44 -20.70 0.01
C GLU A 69 -1.66 -21.73 -0.82
N GLN A 70 -1.64 -21.59 -2.15
CA GLN A 70 -0.83 -22.39 -3.07
C GLN A 70 0.65 -21.95 -3.15
N GLY A 71 1.10 -21.05 -2.28
CA GLY A 71 2.48 -20.56 -2.24
C GLY A 71 2.83 -19.54 -3.33
N ARG A 72 1.83 -18.99 -4.03
CA ARG A 72 2.01 -18.04 -5.15
C ARG A 72 2.00 -16.57 -4.70
N TYR A 73 2.21 -16.33 -3.41
CA TYR A 73 2.14 -15.01 -2.79
C TYR A 73 2.96 -13.93 -3.51
N ARG A 74 4.21 -14.22 -3.87
CA ARG A 74 5.07 -13.25 -4.58
C ARG A 74 4.52 -12.87 -5.95
N GLU A 75 3.85 -13.80 -6.62
CA GLU A 75 3.25 -13.57 -7.93
C GLU A 75 2.02 -12.66 -7.80
N VAL A 76 1.19 -12.89 -6.78
CA VAL A 76 0.06 -12.03 -6.41
C VAL A 76 0.53 -10.61 -6.12
N ASN A 77 1.56 -10.46 -5.27
CA ASN A 77 2.12 -9.14 -4.96
C ASN A 77 2.68 -8.42 -6.18
N THR A 78 3.35 -9.18 -7.05
CA THR A 78 3.92 -8.61 -8.28
C THR A 78 2.82 -8.18 -9.24
N ALA A 79 1.72 -8.94 -9.35
CA ALA A 79 0.56 -8.53 -10.14
C ALA A 79 -0.06 -7.22 -9.62
N GLY A 80 -0.20 -7.08 -8.29
CA GLY A 80 -0.68 -5.83 -7.69
C GLY A 80 0.27 -4.64 -7.92
N ALA A 81 1.58 -4.84 -7.74
CA ALA A 81 2.56 -3.77 -7.88
C ALA A 81 2.86 -3.40 -9.35
N ALA A 82 2.62 -4.32 -10.29
CA ALA A 82 2.76 -4.05 -11.72
C ALA A 82 1.88 -2.89 -12.20
N VAL A 83 0.76 -2.65 -11.52
CA VAL A 83 -0.13 -1.51 -11.78
C VAL A 83 0.61 -0.19 -11.62
N LEU A 84 1.30 0.00 -10.49
CA LEU A 84 2.01 1.25 -10.20
C LEU A 84 3.20 1.45 -11.13
N ALA A 85 3.94 0.38 -11.43
CA ALA A 85 5.04 0.43 -12.39
C ALA A 85 4.56 0.81 -13.79
N ALA A 86 3.51 0.15 -14.29
CA ALA A 86 2.93 0.40 -15.60
C ALA A 86 2.44 1.84 -15.77
N VAL A 87 1.68 2.34 -14.80
CA VAL A 87 1.14 3.71 -14.84
C VAL A 87 2.26 4.75 -14.73
N SER A 88 3.24 4.53 -13.87
CA SER A 88 4.42 5.42 -13.75
C SER A 88 5.23 5.47 -15.05
N ASN A 89 5.36 4.36 -15.76
CA ASN A 89 6.06 4.33 -17.05
C ASN A 89 5.25 4.94 -18.18
N ALA A 90 3.92 4.81 -18.16
CA ALA A 90 3.02 5.43 -19.13
C ALA A 90 2.88 6.95 -18.93
N LEU A 91 3.04 7.44 -17.70
CA LEU A 91 2.90 8.84 -17.31
C LEU A 91 4.10 9.28 -16.44
N PRO A 92 5.33 9.37 -17.01
CA PRO A 92 6.55 9.57 -16.24
C PRO A 92 6.66 10.91 -15.51
N ASP A 93 5.96 11.93 -16.00
CA ASP A 93 5.96 13.27 -15.41
C ASP A 93 4.82 13.47 -14.39
N LEU A 94 3.91 12.50 -14.25
CA LEU A 94 2.78 12.61 -13.34
C LEU A 94 3.12 11.99 -11.98
N GLN A 95 3.18 12.82 -10.94
CA GLN A 95 3.13 12.32 -9.57
C GLN A 95 1.67 12.12 -9.16
N PHE A 96 1.30 10.88 -8.88
CA PHE A 96 -0.06 10.51 -8.48
C PHE A 96 -0.08 9.85 -7.11
N PRO A 97 -1.09 10.12 -6.26
CA PRO A 97 -1.24 9.43 -4.99
C PRO A 97 -1.62 7.98 -5.23
N SER A 98 -0.90 7.05 -4.58
CA SER A 98 -1.15 5.62 -4.68
C SER A 98 -0.93 4.89 -3.37
N THR A 99 -1.69 3.82 -3.15
CA THR A 99 -1.50 2.83 -2.10
C THR A 99 -1.44 1.43 -2.70
N PHE A 100 -0.72 0.53 -2.05
CA PHE A 100 -0.57 -0.87 -2.44
C PHE A 100 -1.00 -1.79 -1.29
N GLY A 101 -1.92 -2.71 -1.59
CA GLY A 101 -2.55 -3.59 -0.62
C GLY A 101 -2.00 -5.02 -0.58
N GLY A 102 -0.97 -5.35 -1.37
CA GLY A 102 -0.51 -6.71 -1.59
C GLY A 102 -1.07 -7.27 -2.89
N ASP A 103 -2.34 -7.61 -2.93
CA ASP A 103 -3.00 -8.20 -4.10
C ASP A 103 -3.58 -7.18 -5.08
N GLY A 104 -3.24 -5.90 -4.93
CA GLY A 104 -3.79 -4.82 -5.73
C GLY A 104 -3.19 -3.47 -5.36
N ALA A 105 -3.53 -2.47 -6.15
CA ALA A 105 -3.18 -1.08 -5.91
C ALA A 105 -4.39 -0.19 -6.14
N SER A 106 -4.40 0.95 -5.45
CA SER A 106 -5.37 2.00 -5.68
C SER A 106 -4.64 3.32 -5.85
N PHE A 107 -5.07 4.14 -6.80
CA PHE A 107 -4.47 5.45 -7.04
C PHE A 107 -5.48 6.45 -7.59
N ALA A 108 -5.16 7.74 -7.48
CA ALA A 108 -5.96 8.81 -8.05
C ALA A 108 -5.18 9.57 -9.12
N ALA A 109 -5.87 10.06 -10.15
CA ALA A 109 -5.24 10.86 -11.20
C ALA A 109 -6.23 11.89 -11.78
N PRO A 110 -5.74 12.96 -12.41
CA PRO A 110 -6.57 13.85 -13.21
C PRO A 110 -7.37 13.08 -14.27
N GLY A 111 -8.65 13.39 -14.43
CA GLY A 111 -9.54 12.69 -15.38
C GLY A 111 -9.09 12.82 -16.84
N ALA A 112 -8.30 13.84 -17.18
CA ALA A 112 -7.67 14.00 -18.48
C ALA A 112 -6.81 12.78 -18.90
N HIS A 113 -6.20 12.08 -17.94
CA HIS A 113 -5.37 10.90 -18.18
C HIS A 113 -6.17 9.58 -18.22
N SER A 114 -7.49 9.62 -18.07
CA SER A 114 -8.35 8.42 -17.93
C SER A 114 -8.18 7.43 -19.08
N SER A 115 -8.05 7.90 -20.33
CA SER A 115 -7.87 7.00 -21.49
C SER A 115 -6.53 6.26 -21.43
N ILE A 116 -5.43 6.97 -21.12
CA ILE A 116 -4.09 6.37 -21.02
C ILE A 116 -4.06 5.37 -19.86
N ILE A 117 -4.67 5.74 -18.73
CA ILE A 117 -4.78 4.87 -17.55
C ILE A 117 -5.56 3.60 -17.88
N LYS A 118 -6.75 3.71 -18.51
CA LYS A 118 -7.55 2.53 -18.87
C LYS A 118 -6.80 1.60 -19.81
N ASP A 119 -6.15 2.11 -20.86
CA ASP A 119 -5.34 1.29 -21.76
C ASP A 119 -4.17 0.62 -21.03
N THR A 120 -3.43 1.38 -20.22
CA THR A 120 -2.30 0.87 -19.44
C THR A 120 -2.73 -0.26 -18.49
N LEU A 121 -3.82 -0.06 -17.74
CA LEU A 121 -4.36 -1.07 -16.83
C LEU A 121 -4.84 -2.31 -17.59
N ALA A 122 -5.51 -2.15 -18.73
CA ALA A 122 -5.94 -3.27 -19.57
C ALA A 122 -4.76 -4.13 -20.04
N ARG A 123 -3.64 -3.50 -20.40
CA ARG A 123 -2.38 -4.19 -20.77
C ARG A 123 -1.72 -4.87 -19.58
N THR A 124 -1.76 -4.26 -18.40
CA THR A 124 -1.27 -4.87 -17.16
C THR A 124 -2.09 -6.09 -16.77
N ALA A 125 -3.42 -6.05 -16.92
CA ALA A 125 -4.27 -7.21 -16.69
C ALA A 125 -4.02 -8.35 -17.68
N ALA A 126 -3.82 -8.03 -18.97
CA ALA A 126 -3.40 -9.01 -19.96
C ALA A 126 -2.05 -9.65 -19.57
N TRP A 127 -1.06 -8.86 -19.16
CA TRP A 127 0.21 -9.41 -18.66
C TRP A 127 0.04 -10.29 -17.42
N ALA A 128 -0.75 -9.87 -16.43
CA ALA A 128 -0.97 -10.65 -15.20
C ALA A 128 -1.58 -12.02 -15.52
N GLU A 129 -2.53 -12.07 -16.44
CA GLU A 129 -3.15 -13.33 -16.83
C GLU A 129 -2.27 -14.16 -17.77
N ASP A 130 -1.65 -13.56 -18.78
CA ASP A 130 -0.86 -14.28 -19.78
C ASP A 130 0.46 -14.80 -19.19
N ALA A 131 1.14 -13.99 -18.38
CA ALA A 131 2.43 -14.30 -17.79
C ALA A 131 2.29 -15.07 -16.48
N LEU A 132 1.32 -14.70 -15.64
CA LEU A 132 1.14 -15.26 -14.30
C LEU A 132 -0.11 -16.13 -14.15
N GLY A 133 -1.03 -16.21 -15.11
CA GLY A 133 -2.30 -16.93 -14.87
C GLY A 133 -3.02 -16.40 -13.62
N LEU A 134 -3.00 -15.08 -13.43
CA LEU A 134 -3.71 -14.38 -12.36
C LEU A 134 -4.64 -13.36 -13.01
N THR A 135 -5.93 -13.40 -12.66
CA THR A 135 -6.91 -12.44 -13.17
C THR A 135 -6.84 -11.16 -12.34
N LEU A 136 -6.40 -10.06 -12.97
CA LEU A 136 -6.38 -8.73 -12.36
C LEU A 136 -7.68 -7.98 -12.72
N ARG A 137 -8.52 -7.71 -11.72
CA ARG A 137 -9.72 -6.88 -11.86
C ARG A 137 -9.36 -5.41 -11.81
N ILE A 138 -10.04 -4.58 -12.60
CA ILE A 138 -9.79 -3.15 -12.70
C ILE A 138 -11.10 -2.39 -12.70
N ALA A 139 -11.18 -1.31 -11.93
CA ALA A 139 -12.23 -0.32 -12.03
C ALA A 139 -11.62 1.09 -12.07
N VAL A 140 -12.20 1.96 -12.90
CA VAL A 140 -11.82 3.37 -13.02
C VAL A 140 -13.07 4.23 -12.84
N ILE A 141 -13.09 4.99 -11.75
CA ILE A 141 -14.28 5.61 -11.17
C ILE A 141 -14.08 7.12 -11.04
N PRO A 142 -14.97 7.97 -11.58
CA PRO A 142 -14.97 9.40 -11.32
C PRO A 142 -15.17 9.74 -9.83
N ILE A 143 -14.46 10.75 -9.32
CA ILE A 143 -14.68 11.27 -7.96
C ILE A 143 -16.12 11.76 -7.76
N ALA A 144 -16.75 12.29 -8.81
CA ALA A 144 -18.15 12.71 -8.79
C ALA A 144 -19.10 11.59 -8.37
N ASP A 145 -18.85 10.35 -8.83
CA ASP A 145 -19.72 9.21 -8.55
C ASP A 145 -19.55 8.72 -7.10
N ILE A 146 -18.33 8.80 -6.57
CA ILE A 146 -18.06 8.55 -5.14
C ILE A 146 -18.83 9.56 -4.26
N ARG A 147 -18.81 10.84 -4.65
CA ARG A 147 -19.50 11.91 -3.92
C ARG A 147 -21.01 11.84 -4.03
N ALA A 148 -21.55 11.28 -5.11
CA ALA A 148 -22.96 10.97 -5.20
C ALA A 148 -23.42 9.96 -4.13
N GLN A 149 -22.49 9.18 -3.57
CA GLN A 149 -22.75 8.27 -2.44
C GLN A 149 -22.50 8.92 -1.07
N GLN A 150 -22.37 10.24 -1.00
CA GLN A 150 -22.07 11.01 0.22
C GLN A 150 -20.73 10.62 0.88
N LEU A 151 -19.80 10.09 0.08
CA LEU A 151 -18.43 9.79 0.47
C LEU A 151 -17.47 10.78 -0.20
N ASP A 152 -16.21 10.81 0.24
CA ASP A 152 -15.16 11.59 -0.44
C ASP A 152 -13.87 10.79 -0.49
N VAL A 153 -12.92 11.26 -1.29
CA VAL A 153 -11.54 10.79 -1.23
C VAL A 153 -10.65 11.95 -0.87
N LEU A 154 -10.13 11.88 0.34
CA LEU A 154 -9.15 12.79 0.89
C LEU A 154 -7.78 12.16 0.78
N VAL A 155 -6.77 12.97 0.52
CA VAL A 155 -5.38 12.53 0.40
C VAL A 155 -4.46 13.36 1.29
N ALA A 156 -3.46 12.72 1.87
CA ALA A 156 -2.33 13.33 2.54
C ALA A 156 -1.01 12.70 2.06
N ARG A 157 0.12 13.38 2.29
CA ARG A 157 1.47 12.87 1.97
C ARG A 157 2.24 12.58 3.25
N PHE A 158 2.70 11.35 3.40
CA PHE A 158 3.56 10.93 4.50
C PHE A 158 4.98 10.70 3.99
N ALA A 159 5.98 11.26 4.65
CA ALA A 159 7.39 11.13 4.31
C ALA A 159 8.11 10.29 5.39
N PRO A 160 8.30 8.97 5.21
CA PRO A 160 9.08 8.17 6.15
C PRO A 160 10.58 8.45 6.04
N SER A 161 11.03 9.04 4.93
CA SER A 161 12.40 9.47 4.71
C SER A 161 12.43 10.75 3.87
N SER A 162 13.60 11.34 3.70
CA SER A 162 13.80 12.47 2.78
C SER A 162 13.73 12.09 1.30
N ASN A 163 13.67 10.79 0.97
CA ASN A 163 13.78 10.30 -0.40
C ASN A 163 12.44 9.96 -1.06
N VAL A 164 11.41 9.64 -0.27
CA VAL A 164 10.11 9.18 -0.78
C VAL A 164 8.95 9.74 0.03
N THR A 165 7.77 9.83 -0.62
CA THR A 165 6.51 10.13 0.05
C THR A 165 5.44 9.13 -0.35
N TYR A 166 4.63 8.69 0.61
CA TYR A 166 3.49 7.80 0.44
C TYR A 166 2.18 8.55 0.57
N ALA A 167 1.20 8.19 -0.27
CA ALA A 167 -0.14 8.73 -0.15
C ALA A 167 -0.88 8.02 1.00
N MET A 168 -1.59 8.81 1.79
CA MET A 168 -2.57 8.32 2.76
C MET A 168 -3.96 8.76 2.32
N PHE A 169 -4.94 7.88 2.39
CA PHE A 169 -6.30 8.12 1.95
C PHE A 169 -7.30 8.05 3.10
N ALA A 170 -8.29 8.94 3.08
CA ALA A 170 -9.41 8.98 4.02
C ALA A 170 -10.70 9.41 3.31
N GLY A 171 -11.85 9.33 3.98
CA GLY A 171 -13.15 9.79 3.47
C GLY A 171 -14.11 8.68 3.03
N GLY A 172 -13.67 7.42 3.08
CA GLY A 172 -14.47 6.22 2.80
C GLY A 172 -14.67 5.93 1.32
N GLY A 173 -14.27 6.84 0.43
CA GLY A 173 -14.45 6.70 -1.01
C GLY A 173 -13.60 5.60 -1.63
N LEU A 174 -12.40 5.32 -1.09
CA LEU A 174 -11.53 4.27 -1.61
C LEU A 174 -12.09 2.89 -1.23
N ALA A 175 -12.53 2.73 0.01
CA ALA A 175 -13.22 1.53 0.48
C ALA A 175 -14.53 1.27 -0.29
N TRP A 176 -15.24 2.33 -0.72
CA TRP A 176 -16.41 2.19 -1.60
C TRP A 176 -16.00 1.76 -3.02
N ALA A 177 -14.98 2.39 -3.61
CA ALA A 177 -14.47 2.04 -4.93
C ALA A 177 -14.03 0.56 -5.02
N GLU A 178 -13.37 0.05 -3.98
CA GLU A 178 -12.96 -1.36 -3.91
C GLU A 178 -14.17 -2.33 -3.88
N ARG A 179 -15.27 -1.94 -3.21
CA ARG A 179 -16.50 -2.75 -3.22
C ARG A 179 -17.16 -2.75 -4.61
N GLU A 180 -17.25 -1.59 -5.26
CA GLU A 180 -17.80 -1.49 -6.62
C GLU A 180 -17.01 -2.37 -7.59
N LEU A 181 -15.68 -2.33 -7.54
CA LEU A 181 -14.81 -3.23 -8.31
C LEU A 181 -15.20 -4.70 -8.09
N LYS A 182 -15.36 -5.11 -6.83
CA LYS A 182 -15.68 -6.51 -6.47
C LYS A 182 -17.09 -6.93 -6.90
N GLN A 183 -17.99 -5.97 -7.11
CA GLN A 183 -19.34 -6.18 -7.62
C GLN A 183 -19.43 -6.06 -9.16
N GLY A 184 -18.31 -5.75 -9.83
CA GLY A 184 -18.25 -5.61 -11.30
C GLY A 184 -18.58 -4.21 -11.82
N GLY A 185 -18.72 -3.22 -10.94
CA GLY A 185 -18.93 -1.82 -11.30
C GLY A 185 -17.69 -1.19 -11.94
N TYR A 186 -17.89 -0.27 -12.89
CA TYR A 186 -16.83 0.54 -13.52
C TYR A 186 -15.69 -0.26 -14.17
N THR A 187 -15.96 -1.52 -14.54
CA THR A 187 -14.95 -2.48 -14.98
C THR A 187 -14.23 -2.01 -16.24
N VAL A 188 -12.90 -2.13 -16.25
CA VAL A 188 -12.07 -2.01 -17.46
C VAL A 188 -11.68 -3.40 -17.93
N PRO A 189 -12.02 -3.81 -19.17
CA PRO A 189 -11.65 -5.13 -19.68
C PRO A 189 -10.15 -5.23 -19.92
N ARG A 190 -9.60 -6.44 -19.78
CA ARG A 190 -8.22 -6.73 -20.18
C ARG A 190 -8.00 -6.53 -21.68
N ALA A 191 -6.76 -6.25 -22.05
CA ALA A 191 -6.33 -6.21 -23.44
C ALA A 191 -6.28 -7.63 -24.07
N PRO A 192 -6.21 -7.73 -25.41
CA PRO A 192 -6.02 -9.01 -26.10
C PRO A 192 -4.75 -9.75 -25.66
N ILE A 193 -4.73 -11.07 -25.89
CA ILE A 193 -3.58 -11.93 -25.59
C ILE A 193 -2.28 -11.40 -26.22
N GLY A 194 -1.18 -11.45 -25.46
CA GLY A 194 0.15 -11.06 -25.92
C GLY A 194 0.44 -9.56 -25.86
N VAL A 195 -0.55 -8.73 -25.50
CA VAL A 195 -0.33 -7.31 -25.21
C VAL A 195 0.13 -7.16 -23.76
N THR A 196 1.21 -6.41 -23.54
CA THR A 196 1.79 -6.16 -22.21
C THR A 196 2.01 -4.68 -21.95
N ALA A 197 2.00 -4.28 -20.68
CA ALA A 197 2.44 -2.97 -20.24
C ALA A 197 3.96 -2.92 -20.05
N ASP A 198 4.53 -1.71 -19.99
CA ASP A 198 5.93 -1.51 -19.60
C ASP A 198 6.07 -1.62 -18.08
N LEU A 199 6.69 -2.71 -17.63
CA LEU A 199 6.93 -2.98 -16.21
C LEU A 199 8.37 -2.69 -15.78
N THR A 200 9.09 -1.86 -16.54
CA THR A 200 10.45 -1.43 -16.20
C THR A 200 10.49 -0.87 -14.78
N GLY A 201 11.51 -1.29 -14.02
CA GLY A 201 11.70 -0.92 -12.61
C GLY A 201 11.01 -1.84 -11.60
N LEU A 202 10.00 -2.63 -12.00
CA LEU A 202 9.39 -3.62 -11.13
C LEU A 202 10.35 -4.80 -10.89
N SER A 203 10.66 -5.09 -9.63
CA SER A 203 11.48 -6.24 -9.28
C SER A 203 11.29 -6.66 -7.82
N CYS A 204 11.65 -7.90 -7.49
CA CYS A 204 11.85 -8.30 -6.11
C CYS A 204 13.03 -9.27 -6.04
N ARG A 205 14.19 -8.76 -5.62
CA ARG A 205 15.44 -9.54 -5.58
C ARG A 205 15.74 -10.14 -4.20
N PHE A 206 14.92 -9.84 -3.20
CA PHE A 206 15.17 -10.21 -1.81
C PHE A 206 14.51 -11.54 -1.46
N ALA A 207 15.14 -12.28 -0.56
CA ALA A 207 14.52 -13.45 0.06
C ALA A 207 13.44 -13.00 1.06
N PRO A 208 12.52 -13.89 1.46
CA PRO A 208 11.68 -13.66 2.63
C PRO A 208 12.53 -13.26 3.84
N ILE A 209 12.06 -12.28 4.59
CA ILE A 209 12.77 -11.65 5.70
C ILE A 209 12.21 -12.24 6.99
N SER A 210 12.96 -13.13 7.64
CA SER A 210 12.54 -13.72 8.90
C SER A 210 12.45 -12.70 10.02
N THR A 211 11.47 -12.86 10.91
CA THR A 211 11.32 -12.08 12.14
C THR A 211 12.58 -12.14 13.00
N LYS A 212 12.96 -11.01 13.61
CA LYS A 212 13.97 -10.92 14.68
C LYS A 212 13.36 -10.97 16.08
N ARG A 213 12.03 -10.82 16.20
CA ARG A 213 11.33 -10.68 17.49
C ARG A 213 10.32 -11.77 17.82
N GLY A 214 10.05 -12.66 16.87
CA GLY A 214 9.18 -13.83 17.01
C GLY A 214 7.94 -13.77 16.14
N VAL A 215 7.42 -12.58 15.82
CA VAL A 215 6.19 -12.41 15.05
C VAL A 215 6.30 -11.26 14.04
N ILE A 216 6.04 -11.56 12.76
CA ILE A 216 5.60 -10.55 11.79
C ILE A 216 4.08 -10.44 11.89
N LEU A 217 3.58 -9.31 12.39
CA LEU A 217 2.16 -9.04 12.56
C LEU A 217 1.66 -8.16 11.41
N SER A 218 0.79 -8.70 10.55
CA SER A 218 0.00 -7.92 9.60
C SER A 218 -1.33 -7.57 10.24
N LEU A 219 -1.71 -6.29 10.27
CA LEU A 219 -2.98 -5.83 10.83
C LEU A 219 -3.70 -4.85 9.91
N ILE A 220 -5.02 -4.95 9.91
CA ILE A 220 -5.95 -4.05 9.22
C ILE A 220 -7.01 -3.61 10.23
N VAL A 221 -7.20 -2.31 10.41
CA VAL A 221 -8.20 -1.73 11.32
C VAL A 221 -9.00 -0.69 10.57
N VAL A 222 -10.31 -0.85 10.48
CA VAL A 222 -11.21 0.05 9.74
C VAL A 222 -12.26 0.65 10.68
N PRO A 223 -12.69 1.90 10.45
CA PRO A 223 -13.67 2.57 11.29
C PRO A 223 -15.04 1.89 11.21
N ARG A 224 -15.81 2.03 12.29
CA ARG A 224 -17.27 1.81 12.27
C ARG A 224 -17.99 3.16 12.14
N HIS A 225 -19.09 3.34 12.87
CA HIS A 225 -19.95 4.52 12.75
C HIS A 225 -19.45 5.74 13.52
N ASP A 226 -18.52 5.57 14.47
CA ASP A 226 -17.97 6.65 15.29
C ASP A 226 -16.51 6.96 14.89
N PRO A 227 -16.28 8.04 14.11
CA PRO A 227 -14.94 8.46 13.72
C PRO A 227 -14.07 8.88 14.91
N THR A 228 -14.66 9.43 15.98
CA THR A 228 -13.90 9.95 17.13
C THR A 228 -13.27 8.79 17.90
N SER A 229 -14.08 7.78 18.26
CA SER A 229 -13.58 6.57 18.91
C SER A 229 -12.53 5.84 18.06
N PHE A 230 -12.68 5.85 16.74
CA PHE A 230 -11.68 5.26 15.84
C PHE A 230 -10.35 6.03 15.88
N VAL A 231 -10.38 7.36 15.83
CA VAL A 231 -9.16 8.19 15.92
C VAL A 231 -8.45 7.96 17.25
N GLU A 232 -9.18 7.95 18.36
CA GLU A 232 -8.62 7.68 19.69
C GLU A 232 -7.98 6.29 19.77
N LEU A 233 -8.65 5.27 19.22
CA LEU A 233 -8.11 3.91 19.11
C LEU A 233 -6.80 3.87 18.35
N ILE A 234 -6.73 4.49 17.16
CA ILE A 234 -5.51 4.46 16.35
C ILE A 234 -4.38 5.17 17.08
N GLN A 235 -4.62 6.33 17.72
CA GLN A 235 -3.60 7.00 18.52
C GLN A 235 -3.11 6.15 19.70
N GLU A 236 -4.02 5.45 20.37
CA GLU A 236 -3.68 4.52 21.47
C GLU A 236 -2.86 3.32 20.98
N LEU A 237 -3.24 2.76 19.82
CA LEU A 237 -2.54 1.65 19.21
C LEU A 237 -1.13 2.06 18.77
N LEU A 238 -0.97 3.21 18.13
CA LEU A 238 0.34 3.76 17.75
C LEU A 238 1.21 4.05 18.98
N ARG A 239 0.63 4.58 20.06
CA ARG A 239 1.35 4.75 21.35
C ARG A 239 1.79 3.41 21.94
N THR A 240 0.97 2.37 21.84
CA THR A 240 1.29 1.01 22.31
C THR A 240 2.44 0.41 21.50
N LEU A 241 2.40 0.56 20.18
CA LEU A 241 3.44 0.07 19.28
C LEU A 241 4.78 0.81 19.50
N ARG A 242 4.74 2.11 19.81
CA ARG A 242 5.95 2.92 20.05
C ARG A 242 6.81 2.50 21.24
N SER A 243 6.28 1.79 22.23
CA SER A 243 7.11 1.31 23.35
C SER A 243 8.26 0.41 22.90
N ASP A 244 8.14 -0.12 21.69
CA ASP A 244 8.99 -1.15 21.12
C ASP A 244 9.79 -0.67 19.90
N GLU A 245 9.72 0.63 19.56
CA GLU A 245 10.53 1.27 18.51
C GLU A 245 11.98 1.48 18.96
N PRO A 246 13.00 1.36 18.08
CA PRO A 246 12.93 1.15 16.62
C PRO A 246 12.67 -0.30 16.19
N GLY A 247 12.42 -1.20 17.15
CA GLY A 247 12.33 -2.64 16.93
C GLY A 247 11.06 -3.12 16.23
N LEU A 248 10.17 -2.24 15.75
CA LEU A 248 8.97 -2.65 14.99
C LEU A 248 9.19 -2.75 13.49
N HIS A 249 10.31 -2.22 12.99
CA HIS A 249 10.60 -2.23 11.58
C HIS A 249 10.73 -3.67 11.07
N PRO A 250 9.95 -4.11 10.05
CA PRO A 250 9.94 -5.50 9.58
C PRO A 250 11.21 -5.89 8.80
N LEU A 251 12.13 -4.94 8.60
CA LEU A 251 13.41 -5.17 7.95
C LEU A 251 14.54 -5.02 8.97
N PRO A 252 15.62 -5.81 8.80
CA PRO A 252 16.87 -5.56 9.52
C PRO A 252 17.43 -4.16 9.24
N ALA A 253 18.08 -3.55 10.23
CA ALA A 253 18.70 -2.22 10.10
C ALA A 253 19.76 -2.15 8.97
N GLU A 254 20.50 -3.24 8.77
CA GLU A 254 21.46 -3.43 7.69
C GLU A 254 20.81 -3.66 6.30
N GLY A 255 19.49 -3.74 6.23
CA GLY A 255 18.73 -4.09 5.04
C GLY A 255 18.74 -5.60 4.72
N PRO A 256 17.76 -6.10 3.94
CA PRO A 256 17.60 -7.52 3.68
C PRO A 256 18.67 -8.06 2.73
N GLN A 257 18.93 -9.37 2.82
CA GLN A 257 19.86 -10.03 1.91
C GLN A 257 19.19 -10.41 0.58
N PRO A 258 19.91 -10.28 -0.56
CA PRO A 258 19.42 -10.77 -1.84
C PRO A 258 19.18 -12.28 -1.81
N ALA A 259 18.13 -12.74 -2.50
CA ALA A 259 17.87 -14.16 -2.69
C ALA A 259 19.05 -14.84 -3.43
N TRP A 260 19.32 -16.10 -3.07
CA TRP A 260 20.43 -16.86 -3.65
C TRP A 260 20.23 -17.12 -5.15
N THR A 261 19.02 -17.51 -5.54
CA THR A 261 18.61 -17.67 -6.92
C THR A 261 17.47 -16.69 -7.17
N GLY A 262 17.62 -15.82 -8.17
CA GLY A 262 16.52 -14.97 -8.58
C GLY A 262 15.38 -15.86 -9.11
N ASP A 263 14.19 -15.68 -8.55
CA ASP A 263 12.93 -16.32 -8.95
C ASP A 263 12.66 -16.16 -10.47
N ARG A 264 11.91 -17.09 -11.07
CA ARG A 264 11.36 -16.99 -12.43
C ARG A 264 10.51 -15.74 -12.65
N LEU A 265 10.06 -15.08 -11.59
CA LEU A 265 9.27 -13.85 -11.62
C LEU A 265 9.95 -12.70 -12.36
N ASP A 266 11.26 -12.50 -12.20
CA ASP A 266 11.99 -11.47 -12.97
C ASP A 266 11.89 -11.72 -14.48
N HIS A 267 11.79 -12.99 -14.88
CA HIS A 267 11.63 -13.35 -16.28
C HIS A 267 10.21 -13.16 -16.76
N ALA A 268 9.21 -13.49 -15.93
CA ALA A 268 7.82 -13.19 -16.23
C ALA A 268 7.59 -11.68 -16.41
N ILE A 269 8.19 -10.84 -15.56
CA ILE A 269 8.15 -9.38 -15.70
C ILE A 269 8.78 -8.93 -17.02
N LYS A 270 9.99 -9.44 -17.35
CA LYS A 270 10.75 -8.96 -18.53
C LYS A 270 10.32 -9.56 -19.87
N LYS A 271 9.71 -10.74 -19.87
CA LYS A 271 9.44 -11.53 -21.08
C LYS A 271 7.97 -11.92 -21.23
N GLY A 272 7.11 -11.55 -20.28
CA GLY A 272 5.68 -11.87 -20.34
C GLY A 272 5.38 -13.37 -20.25
N SER A 273 6.29 -14.18 -19.69
CA SER A 273 6.09 -15.63 -19.57
C SER A 273 6.83 -16.22 -18.39
N ARG A 274 6.21 -17.20 -17.72
CA ARG A 274 6.86 -18.08 -16.72
C ARG A 274 7.82 -19.09 -17.33
N LYS A 275 7.65 -19.43 -18.61
CA LYS A 275 8.42 -20.48 -19.27
C LYS A 275 9.82 -19.96 -19.58
N MET A 276 10.72 -20.12 -18.62
CA MET A 276 12.13 -19.79 -18.79
C MET A 276 12.88 -20.99 -19.40
N PRO A 277 13.45 -20.87 -20.61
CA PRO A 277 14.31 -21.92 -21.17
C PRO A 277 15.52 -22.19 -20.28
N PHE A 278 16.00 -23.43 -20.23
CA PHE A 278 17.16 -23.81 -19.41
C PHE A 278 18.40 -22.94 -19.69
N ALA A 279 18.66 -22.60 -20.95
CA ALA A 279 19.77 -21.72 -21.32
C ALA A 279 19.65 -20.31 -20.71
N ALA A 280 18.43 -19.74 -20.67
CA ALA A 280 18.17 -18.46 -20.03
C ALA A 280 18.32 -18.53 -18.51
N TRP A 281 17.91 -19.65 -17.90
CA TRP A 281 18.13 -19.92 -16.47
C TRP A 281 19.63 -20.05 -16.15
N ALA A 282 20.37 -20.85 -16.91
CA ALA A 282 21.81 -21.02 -16.75
C ALA A 282 22.58 -19.70 -16.92
N ALA A 283 22.23 -18.90 -17.93
CA ALA A 283 22.80 -17.57 -18.12
C ALA A 283 22.46 -16.61 -16.95
N LYS A 284 21.26 -16.70 -16.37
CA LYS A 284 20.88 -15.93 -15.17
C LYS A 284 21.75 -16.34 -13.97
N CYS A 285 21.91 -17.64 -13.73
CA CYS A 285 22.75 -18.16 -12.65
C CYS A 285 24.22 -17.72 -12.82
N LEU A 286 24.76 -17.81 -14.03
CA LEU A 286 26.14 -17.38 -14.31
C LEU A 286 26.35 -15.88 -14.08
N ARG A 287 25.38 -15.03 -14.47
CA ARG A 287 25.42 -13.58 -14.22
C ARG A 287 25.25 -13.21 -12.75
N ALA A 288 24.61 -14.06 -11.94
CA ALA A 288 24.43 -13.81 -10.52
C ALA A 288 25.74 -13.96 -9.73
N VAL A 289 26.69 -14.77 -10.20
CA VAL A 289 27.98 -15.01 -9.53
C VAL A 289 28.84 -13.73 -9.41
N PRO A 290 29.19 -13.00 -10.48
CA PRO A 290 30.01 -11.80 -10.35
C PRO A 290 29.29 -10.67 -9.61
N ALA A 291 27.96 -10.56 -9.75
CA ALA A 291 27.16 -9.60 -8.96
C ALA A 291 27.29 -9.89 -7.46
N ARG A 292 27.21 -11.16 -7.05
CA ARG A 292 27.33 -11.59 -5.66
C ARG A 292 28.74 -11.43 -5.10
N VAL A 293 29.76 -11.70 -5.92
CA VAL A 293 31.17 -11.44 -5.54
C VAL A 293 31.40 -9.94 -5.35
N GLY A 294 30.89 -9.10 -6.26
CA GLY A 294 30.95 -7.64 -6.13
C GLY A 294 30.27 -7.13 -4.84
N THR A 295 29.09 -7.66 -4.54
CA THR A 295 28.35 -7.43 -3.28
C THR A 295 29.18 -7.78 -2.04
N LEU A 296 29.75 -9.00 -2.00
CA LEU A 296 30.53 -9.47 -0.86
C LEU A 296 31.82 -8.65 -0.65
N LEU A 297 32.44 -8.19 -1.74
CA LEU A 297 33.65 -7.39 -1.71
C LEU A 297 33.39 -5.88 -1.53
N GLY A 298 32.12 -5.45 -1.48
CA GLY A 298 31.75 -4.05 -1.32
C GLY A 298 32.17 -3.14 -2.49
N ILE A 299 32.43 -3.71 -3.67
CA ILE A 299 32.94 -2.95 -4.82
C ILE A 299 31.76 -2.26 -5.51
N PRO A 300 31.77 -0.91 -5.63
CA PRO A 300 30.72 -0.21 -6.35
C PRO A 300 30.80 -0.55 -7.85
N VAL A 301 29.65 -0.86 -8.46
CA VAL A 301 29.56 -1.22 -9.88
C VAL A 301 28.73 -0.16 -10.61
N GLY A 302 29.34 0.59 -11.54
CA GLY A 302 28.62 1.56 -12.37
C GLY A 302 27.90 2.66 -11.58
N GLY A 303 28.45 3.11 -10.45
CA GLY A 303 27.84 4.11 -9.56
C GLY A 303 26.80 3.56 -8.57
N PHE A 304 26.53 2.25 -8.60
CA PHE A 304 25.70 1.59 -7.59
C PHE A 304 26.50 1.31 -6.31
N HIS A 305 25.99 1.79 -5.18
CA HIS A 305 26.55 1.55 -3.84
C HIS A 305 25.59 0.71 -3.02
N GLU A 306 25.90 -0.57 -2.81
CA GLU A 306 24.96 -1.50 -2.20
C GLU A 306 24.59 -1.17 -0.75
N ALA A 307 25.59 -0.78 0.07
CA ALA A 307 25.33 -0.41 1.46
C ALA A 307 24.37 0.79 1.55
N LYS A 308 24.60 1.82 0.72
CA LYS A 308 23.72 2.98 0.60
C LYS A 308 22.32 2.59 0.12
N PHE A 309 22.23 1.76 -0.93
CA PHE A 309 20.95 1.28 -1.44
C PHE A 309 20.16 0.49 -0.38
N ARG A 310 20.83 -0.34 0.43
CA ARG A 310 20.18 -1.10 1.51
C ARG A 310 19.69 -0.21 2.64
N GLN A 311 20.47 0.81 3.00
CA GLN A 311 20.05 1.81 3.97
C GLN A 311 18.83 2.58 3.46
N GLU A 312 18.90 3.14 2.25
CA GLU A 312 17.78 3.86 1.60
C GLU A 312 16.55 2.95 1.48
N LEU A 313 16.75 1.66 1.19
CA LEU A 313 15.66 0.68 1.14
C LEU A 313 14.92 0.57 2.48
N VAL A 314 15.65 0.47 3.60
CA VAL A 314 15.05 0.41 4.94
C VAL A 314 14.32 1.71 5.25
N GLU A 315 14.96 2.86 5.03
CA GLU A 315 14.38 4.19 5.26
C GLU A 315 13.11 4.43 4.43
N ASN A 316 13.10 3.96 3.18
CA ASN A 316 12.00 4.14 2.25
C ASN A 316 10.90 3.09 2.41
N THR A 317 11.02 2.13 3.32
CA THR A 317 10.10 1.01 3.38
C THR A 317 8.70 1.42 3.83
N ASP A 318 7.70 1.03 3.04
CA ASP A 318 6.29 1.23 3.36
C ASP A 318 5.72 0.02 4.10
N TYR A 319 5.79 0.08 5.44
CA TYR A 319 5.22 -0.92 6.35
C TYR A 319 4.04 -0.39 7.18
N ARG A 320 3.65 0.88 6.99
CA ARG A 320 2.55 1.55 7.70
C ARG A 320 1.79 2.45 6.74
N LYS A 321 0.50 2.19 6.55
CA LYS A 321 -0.37 2.85 5.58
C LYS A 321 -1.68 3.24 6.24
N PHE A 322 -2.35 4.20 5.62
CA PHE A 322 -3.71 4.57 5.96
C PHE A 322 -4.52 4.77 4.69
N ASP A 323 -5.49 3.89 4.45
CA ASP A 323 -6.31 3.85 3.23
C ASP A 323 -7.79 3.60 3.57
N ASP A 324 -8.43 4.61 4.16
CA ASP A 324 -9.73 4.52 4.87
C ASP A 324 -9.70 3.65 6.15
N GLY A 325 -8.51 3.18 6.53
CA GLY A 325 -8.23 2.43 7.75
C GLY A 325 -6.73 2.26 7.94
N LEU A 326 -6.32 1.85 9.13
CA LEU A 326 -4.91 1.58 9.43
C LEU A 326 -4.50 0.21 8.86
N ARG A 327 -3.38 0.17 8.14
CA ARG A 327 -2.71 -1.08 7.75
C ARG A 327 -1.25 -1.05 8.15
N MET A 328 -0.78 -2.08 8.85
CA MET A 328 0.62 -2.20 9.24
C MET A 328 1.12 -3.63 9.10
N THR A 329 2.41 -3.78 8.77
CA THR A 329 3.16 -5.03 8.92
C THR A 329 4.38 -4.73 9.77
N VAL A 330 4.43 -5.28 10.98
CA VAL A 330 5.49 -4.98 11.96
C VAL A 330 6.17 -6.25 12.46
N ASP A 331 7.43 -6.14 12.86
CA ASP A 331 8.15 -7.20 13.58
C ASP A 331 8.05 -6.95 15.08
N CYS A 332 7.38 -7.84 15.82
CA CYS A 332 7.12 -7.66 17.23
C CYS A 332 7.27 -8.97 18.01
N SER A 333 7.27 -8.89 19.33
CA SER A 333 7.18 -10.08 20.18
C SER A 333 5.76 -10.63 20.17
N SER A 334 5.62 -11.90 20.58
CA SER A 334 4.31 -12.52 20.76
C SER A 334 3.46 -11.78 21.81
N GLU A 335 4.09 -11.29 22.88
CA GLU A 335 3.42 -10.57 23.96
C GLU A 335 2.86 -9.23 23.47
N LEU A 336 3.61 -8.47 22.66
CA LEU A 336 3.09 -7.25 22.07
C LEU A 336 1.94 -7.55 21.08
N ALA A 337 2.05 -8.62 20.30
CA ALA A 337 0.97 -9.04 19.41
C ALA A 337 -0.32 -9.38 20.20
N ASP A 338 -0.19 -10.05 21.35
CA ASP A 338 -1.31 -10.36 22.25
C ASP A 338 -1.94 -9.08 22.82
N VAL A 339 -1.13 -8.10 23.23
CA VAL A 339 -1.61 -6.79 23.69
C VAL A 339 -2.36 -6.04 22.60
N VAL A 340 -1.84 -6.06 21.36
CA VAL A 340 -2.50 -5.43 20.21
C VAL A 340 -3.85 -6.09 19.92
N ASP A 341 -3.89 -7.42 19.86
CA ASP A 341 -5.14 -8.16 19.61
C ASP A 341 -6.18 -7.88 20.71
N ALA A 342 -5.79 -7.91 21.98
CA ALA A 342 -6.70 -7.61 23.09
C ALA A 342 -7.29 -6.20 23.03
N ARG A 343 -6.49 -5.19 22.66
CA ARG A 343 -6.97 -3.81 22.50
C ARG A 343 -7.96 -3.68 21.33
N LEU A 344 -7.67 -4.34 20.21
CA LEU A 344 -8.55 -4.34 19.04
C LEU A 344 -9.87 -5.07 19.32
N GLU A 345 -9.84 -6.18 20.05
CA GLU A 345 -11.04 -6.89 20.49
C GLU A 345 -11.92 -6.05 21.40
N GLU A 346 -11.34 -5.35 22.39
CA GLU A 346 -12.06 -4.41 23.26
C GLU A 346 -12.65 -3.24 22.46
N ALA A 347 -11.88 -2.65 21.54
CA ALA A 347 -12.35 -1.57 20.70
C ALA A 347 -13.49 -2.00 19.76
N GLN A 348 -13.42 -3.21 19.21
CA GLN A 348 -14.51 -3.79 18.42
C GLN A 348 -15.77 -4.02 19.26
N ARG A 349 -15.63 -4.53 20.50
CA ARG A 349 -16.76 -4.69 21.45
C ARG A 349 -17.44 -3.36 21.76
N ARG A 350 -16.66 -2.29 21.91
CA ARG A 350 -17.16 -0.91 22.09
C ARG A 350 -17.71 -0.28 20.82
N GLY A 351 -17.60 -0.95 19.67
CA GLY A 351 -18.12 -0.46 18.41
C GLY A 351 -17.25 0.58 17.69
N ALA A 352 -15.98 0.74 18.08
CA ALA A 352 -15.07 1.72 17.49
C ALA A 352 -14.54 1.29 16.11
N CYS A 353 -14.27 -0.01 15.92
CA CYS A 353 -13.65 -0.52 14.70
C CYS A 353 -14.14 -1.92 14.31
N PHE A 354 -13.85 -2.31 13.08
CA PHE A 354 -13.62 -3.70 12.72
C PHE A 354 -12.12 -3.90 12.48
N PHE A 355 -11.62 -5.11 12.70
CA PHE A 355 -10.21 -5.39 12.50
C PHE A 355 -9.97 -6.81 11.99
N GLY A 356 -8.79 -7.05 11.45
CA GLY A 356 -8.24 -8.38 11.22
C GLY A 356 -6.73 -8.35 11.37
N THR A 357 -6.20 -9.34 12.09
CA THR A 357 -4.76 -9.53 12.30
C THR A 357 -4.32 -10.88 11.76
N HIS A 358 -3.07 -11.00 11.33
CA HIS A 358 -2.45 -12.25 10.90
C HIS A 358 -1.00 -12.30 11.35
N ARG A 359 -0.62 -13.40 12.01
CA ARG A 359 0.73 -13.62 12.56
C ARG A 359 1.49 -14.58 11.66
N GLN A 360 2.74 -14.27 11.36
CA GLN A 360 3.61 -15.10 10.54
C GLN A 360 5.09 -14.91 10.93
N LEU A 361 5.98 -15.70 10.33
CA LEU A 361 7.40 -15.73 10.70
C LEU A 361 8.31 -14.92 9.77
N ALA A 362 7.77 -14.40 8.65
CA ALA A 362 8.55 -13.65 7.70
C ALA A 362 7.74 -12.57 6.97
N ALA A 363 8.42 -11.53 6.52
CA ALA A 363 7.90 -10.50 5.63
C ALA A 363 8.46 -10.68 4.22
N ASN A 364 7.76 -10.14 3.23
CA ASN A 364 8.16 -10.11 1.84
C ASN A 364 8.17 -8.67 1.34
N LEU A 365 9.13 -8.39 0.45
CA LEU A 365 9.21 -7.12 -0.24
C LEU A 365 8.61 -7.21 -1.63
N THR A 366 8.05 -6.09 -2.07
CA THR A 366 7.72 -5.84 -3.47
C THR A 366 8.28 -4.49 -3.84
N CYS A 367 9.25 -4.45 -4.78
CA CYS A 367 10.04 -3.26 -5.02
C CYS A 367 9.70 -2.63 -6.38
N PHE A 368 9.54 -1.31 -6.37
CA PHE A 368 9.57 -0.51 -7.58
C PHE A 368 10.81 0.38 -7.56
N VAL A 369 11.74 0.07 -8.45
CA VAL A 369 13.07 0.68 -8.52
C VAL A 369 13.28 1.23 -9.94
N PRO A 370 12.75 2.43 -10.26
CA PRO A 370 12.91 3.04 -11.58
C PRO A 370 14.39 3.19 -11.98
N SER A 371 15.23 3.55 -11.01
CA SER A 371 16.69 3.54 -11.14
C SER A 371 17.34 3.05 -9.85
N PRO A 372 18.30 2.10 -9.91
CA PRO A 372 19.03 1.63 -8.73
C PRO A 372 20.02 2.64 -8.16
N THR A 373 20.33 3.72 -8.89
CA THR A 373 21.26 4.78 -8.46
C THR A 373 20.56 6.00 -7.86
N ARG A 374 19.22 6.03 -7.90
CA ARG A 374 18.43 7.10 -7.28
C ARG A 374 17.79 6.57 -6.00
N ALA A 375 17.68 7.46 -5.01
CA ALA A 375 17.09 7.14 -3.72
C ALA A 375 15.55 7.11 -3.76
N ASN A 376 14.91 7.42 -4.89
CA ASN A 376 13.44 7.49 -5.02
C ASN A 376 12.77 6.13 -5.24
N HIS A 377 13.44 5.04 -4.84
CA HIS A 377 12.91 3.70 -4.96
C HIS A 377 11.93 3.40 -3.82
N VAL A 378 10.87 2.67 -4.16
CA VAL A 378 9.74 2.39 -3.28
C VAL A 378 9.69 0.90 -2.97
N HIS A 379 9.49 0.57 -1.69
CA HIS A 379 9.53 -0.80 -1.20
C HIS A 379 8.31 -1.08 -0.34
N PHE A 380 7.39 -1.88 -0.86
CA PHE A 380 6.21 -2.29 -0.13
C PHE A 380 6.52 -3.54 0.70
N VAL A 381 6.19 -3.49 1.99
CA VAL A 381 6.24 -4.66 2.87
C VAL A 381 4.85 -5.21 3.11
N ASP A 382 4.76 -6.53 3.00
CA ASP A 382 3.64 -7.32 3.51
C ASP A 382 4.17 -8.67 4.04
N GLY A 383 3.36 -9.40 4.80
CA GLY A 383 3.70 -10.66 5.40
C GLY A 383 3.79 -11.83 4.41
N ALA A 384 4.81 -12.69 4.55
CA ALA A 384 5.14 -13.70 3.56
C ALA A 384 4.19 -14.92 3.49
N SER A 385 3.40 -15.18 4.54
CA SER A 385 2.57 -16.39 4.69
C SER A 385 1.10 -16.04 4.86
N GLY A 386 0.60 -15.13 4.01
CA GLY A 386 -0.79 -14.66 4.05
C GLY A 386 -0.89 -13.15 4.09
N GLY A 387 -0.05 -12.51 4.92
CA GLY A 387 0.03 -11.05 5.00
C GLY A 387 -1.32 -10.36 5.14
N TYR A 388 -1.49 -9.26 4.41
CA TYR A 388 -2.74 -8.50 4.34
C TYR A 388 -3.90 -9.30 3.78
N ALA A 389 -3.69 -10.29 2.91
CA ALA A 389 -4.80 -11.08 2.37
C ALA A 389 -5.51 -11.88 3.47
N PHE A 390 -4.76 -12.49 4.39
CA PHE A 390 -5.33 -13.23 5.52
C PHE A 390 -5.85 -12.30 6.62
N ALA A 391 -5.16 -11.18 6.88
CA ALA A 391 -5.71 -10.15 7.76
C ALA A 391 -7.06 -9.60 7.23
N ALA A 392 -7.19 -9.41 5.91
CA ALA A 392 -8.44 -9.00 5.27
C ALA A 392 -9.52 -10.09 5.32
N ALA A 393 -9.14 -11.37 5.19
CA ALA A 393 -10.07 -12.48 5.40
C ALA A 393 -10.59 -12.51 6.86
N ASN A 394 -9.71 -12.30 7.84
CA ASN A 394 -10.07 -12.20 9.25
C ASN A 394 -10.99 -11.01 9.53
N LEU A 395 -10.70 -9.85 8.92
CA LEU A 395 -11.56 -8.67 8.97
C LEU A 395 -12.96 -8.98 8.44
N LYS A 396 -13.09 -9.61 7.27
CA LYS A 396 -14.39 -9.98 6.70
C LYS A 396 -15.19 -10.91 7.62
N ARG A 397 -14.53 -11.89 8.25
CA ARG A 397 -15.18 -12.78 9.24
C ARG A 397 -15.66 -12.01 10.47
N ASN A 398 -14.86 -11.05 10.95
CA ASN A 398 -15.21 -10.20 12.08
C ASN A 398 -16.39 -9.26 11.76
N VAL A 399 -16.41 -8.67 10.56
CA VAL A 399 -17.55 -7.87 10.07
C VAL A 399 -18.83 -8.71 10.04
N ALA A 400 -18.79 -9.91 9.44
CA ALA A 400 -19.95 -10.78 9.34
C ALA A 400 -20.48 -11.21 10.73
N SER A 401 -19.58 -11.52 11.67
CA SER A 401 -19.94 -11.92 13.03
C SER A 401 -20.47 -10.75 13.87
N GLY A 402 -19.98 -9.54 13.63
CA GLY A 402 -20.42 -8.31 14.32
C GLY A 402 -21.80 -7.84 13.88
N VAL A 403 -22.14 -7.96 12.59
CA VAL A 403 -23.47 -7.62 12.05
C VAL A 403 -24.54 -8.59 12.56
N GLY A 404 -24.21 -9.89 12.66
CA GLY A 404 -25.14 -10.91 13.17
C GLY A 404 -25.58 -10.71 14.63
N LYS A 405 -24.77 -10.03 15.47
CA LYS A 405 -25.13 -9.72 16.86
C LYS A 405 -25.96 -8.45 17.03
N GLN A 406 -26.01 -7.56 16.03
CA GLN A 406 -26.81 -6.33 16.08
C GLN A 406 -28.25 -6.51 15.55
N GLY A 407 -28.57 -7.64 14.90
CA GLY A 407 -29.92 -7.99 14.46
C GLY A 407 -30.81 -8.68 15.51
N VAL A 408 -30.33 -8.78 16.75
CA VAL A 408 -31.05 -9.39 17.89
C VAL A 408 -30.93 -8.48 19.10
N LEU A 409 -31.44 -7.24 18.99
CA LEU A 409 -31.78 -6.39 20.13
C LEU A 409 -33.01 -5.55 19.79
#